data_AF-A9ZQI8-F1
#
_entry.id   AF-A9ZQI8-F1
#
_cell.length_a   1.000
_cell.length_b   1.000
_cell.length_c   1.000
_cell.angle_alpha   90.00
_cell.angle_beta   90.00
_cell.angle_gamma   90.00
#
_symmetry.space_group_name_H-M   'P 1'
#
loop_
_entity.id
_entity.type
_entity.pdbx_description
1 polymer ?
#
loop_
_entity_poly.entity_id
_entity_poly.type
_entity_poly.pdbx_seq_one_letter_code
_entity_poly.pdbx_strand_id
1 'polypeptide(L)'
;ADSTQGASLTALLREFRTQLDAVKDELHTQDLILSAALPAGQLYYGKPQLAQLHQYTDYINLMTYNYTGSTVTGLNAPLYAASGDPAGTSNNADATVRAYVQAGVPIQKLILGIPF
;
A
#
# COMPACT_ATOMS: atom_id res chain seq x y z
N ALA A 1 8.36 -9.37 -6.17
CA ALA A 1 7.96 -8.43 -7.22
C ALA A 1 9.18 -8.01 -8.01
N ASP A 2 9.25 -8.49 -9.25
CA ASP A 2 10.07 -7.87 -10.28
C ASP A 2 9.27 -6.70 -10.92
N SER A 3 9.89 -5.97 -11.84
CA SER A 3 9.26 -4.85 -12.55
C SER A 3 8.02 -5.27 -13.36
N THR A 4 8.00 -6.50 -13.85
CA THR A 4 6.88 -7.09 -14.60
C THR A 4 5.65 -7.20 -13.72
N GLN A 5 5.76 -7.75 -12.51
CA GLN A 5 4.64 -7.86 -11.58
C GLN A 5 4.05 -6.49 -11.21
N GLY A 6 4.91 -5.48 -11.02
CA GLY A 6 4.47 -4.10 -10.75
C GLY A 6 3.69 -3.48 -11.92
N ALA A 7 4.14 -3.73 -13.15
CA ALA A 7 3.46 -3.26 -14.36
C ALA A 7 2.11 -3.96 -14.56
N SER A 8 2.05 -5.29 -14.39
CA SER A 8 0.81 -6.06 -14.49
C SER A 8 -0.24 -5.63 -13.47
N LEU A 9 0.15 -5.37 -12.22
CA LEU A 9 -0.76 -4.85 -11.20
C LEU A 9 -1.31 -3.46 -11.57
N THR A 10 -0.46 -2.59 -12.12
CA THR A 10 -0.87 -1.25 -12.57
C THR A 10 -1.87 -1.34 -13.72
N ALA A 11 -1.62 -2.23 -14.69
CA ALA A 11 -2.55 -2.47 -15.80
C ALA A 11 -3.89 -3.03 -15.31
N LEU A 12 -3.86 -3.96 -14.36
CA LEU A 12 -5.06 -4.53 -13.75
C LEU A 12 -5.93 -3.46 -13.09
N LEU A 13 -5.32 -2.60 -12.27
CA LEU A 13 -6.05 -1.53 -11.57
C LEU A 13 -6.59 -0.48 -12.54
N ARG A 14 -5.84 -0.16 -13.60
CA ARG A 14 -6.35 0.69 -14.68
C ARG A 14 -7.59 0.09 -15.33
N GLU A 15 -7.55 -1.19 -15.67
CA GLU A 15 -8.69 -1.86 -16.32
C GLU A 15 -9.92 -1.86 -15.41
N PHE A 16 -9.76 -2.22 -14.14
CA PHE A 16 -10.87 -2.14 -13.18
C PHE A 16 -11.44 -0.74 -13.05
N ARG A 17 -10.59 0.30 -12.99
CA ARG A 17 -11.08 1.68 -12.95
C ARG A 17 -11.91 2.03 -14.18
N THR A 18 -11.42 1.70 -15.37
CA THR A 18 -12.14 1.93 -16.64
C THR A 18 -13.51 1.26 -16.62
N GLN A 19 -13.59 -0.01 -16.21
CA GLN A 19 -14.85 -0.75 -16.18
C GLN A 19 -15.81 -0.21 -15.11
N LEU A 20 -15.30 0.12 -13.93
CA LEU A 20 -16.12 0.71 -12.87
C LEU A 20 -16.68 2.07 -13.29
N ASP A 21 -15.88 2.91 -13.95
CA ASP A 21 -16.33 4.22 -14.43
C ASP A 21 -17.40 4.08 -15.53
N ALA A 22 -17.30 3.09 -16.42
CA ALA A 22 -18.35 2.80 -17.40
C ALA A 22 -19.68 2.37 -16.73
N VAL A 23 -19.61 1.53 -15.69
CA VAL A 23 -20.79 1.07 -14.95
C VAL A 23 -21.40 2.19 -14.10
N LYS A 24 -20.60 3.13 -13.59
CA LYS A 24 -21.10 4.31 -12.84
C LYS A 24 -22.09 5.12 -13.68
N ASP A 25 -21.78 5.31 -14.96
CA ASP A 25 -22.63 6.06 -15.88
C ASP A 25 -23.98 5.35 -16.11
N GLU A 26 -23.96 4.02 -16.27
CA GLU A 26 -25.17 3.19 -16.44
C GLU A 26 -26.04 3.18 -15.17
N LEU A 27 -25.41 3.10 -14.00
CA LEU A 27 -26.10 3.04 -12.71
C LEU A 27 -26.46 4.43 -12.16
N HIS A 28 -26.04 5.51 -12.83
CA HIS A 28 -26.18 6.89 -12.38
C HIS A 28 -25.69 7.11 -10.93
N THR A 29 -24.57 6.48 -10.57
CA THR A 29 -23.96 6.58 -9.23
C THR A 29 -22.48 6.92 -9.32
N GLN A 30 -21.96 7.63 -8.32
CA GLN A 30 -20.52 7.87 -8.17
C GLN A 30 -19.89 6.93 -7.13
N ASP A 31 -20.68 6.06 -6.50
CA ASP A 31 -20.32 5.34 -5.26
C ASP A 31 -19.53 4.04 -5.47
N LEU A 32 -19.04 3.77 -6.70
CA LEU A 32 -18.16 2.63 -6.94
C LEU A 32 -16.71 3.00 -6.58
N ILE A 33 -16.24 2.39 -5.49
CA ILE A 33 -14.90 2.58 -4.94
C ILE A 33 -13.99 1.44 -5.40
N LEU A 34 -12.76 1.79 -5.81
CA LEU A 34 -11.67 0.84 -6.01
C LEU A 34 -10.52 1.18 -5.05
N SER A 35 -10.16 0.22 -4.21
CA SER A 35 -9.04 0.34 -3.27
C SER A 35 -8.09 -0.86 -3.41
N ALA A 36 -6.90 -0.73 -2.86
CA ALA A 36 -5.91 -1.80 -2.81
C ALA A 36 -5.28 -1.90 -1.42
N ALA A 37 -5.06 -3.13 -0.95
CA ALA A 37 -4.22 -3.40 0.21
C ALA A 37 -2.78 -3.59 -0.25
N LEU A 38 -1.87 -2.70 0.17
CA LEU A 38 -0.48 -2.71 -0.28
C LEU A 38 0.49 -2.96 0.88
N PRO A 39 1.59 -3.68 0.63
CA PRO A 39 2.48 -4.15 1.69
C PRO A 39 3.28 -3.03 2.36
N ALA A 40 3.56 -3.27 3.64
CA ALA A 40 4.59 -2.57 4.39
C ALA A 40 5.95 -3.32 4.31
N GLY A 41 7.05 -2.65 4.68
CA GLY A 41 8.41 -3.16 4.57
C GLY A 41 9.18 -2.76 3.31
N GLN A 42 10.44 -2.35 3.50
CA GLN A 42 11.31 -1.75 2.47
C GLN A 42 11.52 -2.64 1.24
N LEU A 43 11.44 -3.95 1.43
CA LEU A 43 11.56 -4.94 0.38
C LEU A 43 10.41 -4.93 -0.64
N TYR A 44 9.30 -4.24 -0.34
CA TYR A 44 8.06 -4.34 -1.10
C TYR A 44 7.59 -3.06 -1.78
N TYR A 45 7.94 -1.85 -1.29
CA TYR A 45 7.55 -0.59 -1.97
C TYR A 45 8.55 -0.08 -3.02
N GLY A 46 9.79 -0.59 -3.05
CA GLY A 46 10.75 -0.24 -4.12
C GLY A 46 10.47 -0.91 -5.47
N LYS A 47 9.41 -1.73 -5.59
CA LYS A 47 9.16 -2.63 -6.73
C LYS A 47 7.89 -2.29 -7.53
N PRO A 48 6.76 -1.92 -6.92
CA PRO A 48 5.59 -1.44 -7.64
C PRO A 48 5.83 -0.03 -8.15
N GLN A 49 5.23 0.31 -9.29
CA GLN A 49 5.19 1.69 -9.80
C GLN A 49 4.16 2.48 -8.99
N LEU A 50 4.45 2.71 -7.69
CA LEU A 50 3.50 3.29 -6.72
C LEU A 50 2.94 4.63 -7.20
N ALA A 51 3.79 5.47 -7.81
CA ALA A 51 3.41 6.73 -8.47
C ALA A 51 2.35 6.56 -9.57
N GLN A 52 2.36 5.43 -10.28
CA GLN A 52 1.35 5.17 -11.31
C GLN A 52 0.14 4.44 -10.74
N LEU A 53 0.32 3.57 -9.76
CA LEU A 53 -0.76 2.74 -9.24
C LEU A 53 -1.83 3.58 -8.53
N HIS A 54 -1.42 4.55 -7.72
CA HIS A 54 -2.35 5.34 -6.89
C HIS A 54 -3.34 6.18 -7.70
N GLN A 55 -3.11 6.37 -9.01
CA GLN A 55 -4.01 7.16 -9.86
C GLN A 55 -5.32 6.40 -10.15
N TYR A 56 -5.32 5.07 -10.04
CA TYR A 56 -6.47 4.23 -10.34
C TYR A 56 -7.28 3.85 -9.09
N THR A 57 -6.74 4.06 -7.89
CA THR A 57 -7.43 3.77 -6.63
C THR A 57 -7.96 5.05 -5.96
N ASP A 58 -9.06 4.92 -5.25
CA ASP A 58 -9.60 6.00 -4.39
C ASP A 58 -8.73 6.15 -3.15
N TYR A 59 -8.41 5.03 -2.51
CA TYR A 59 -7.49 4.94 -1.38
C TYR A 59 -6.70 3.62 -1.36
N ILE A 60 -5.64 3.60 -0.56
CA ILE A 60 -4.73 2.48 -0.38
C ILE A 60 -4.71 2.14 1.11
N ASN A 61 -5.06 0.90 1.43
CA ASN A 61 -4.93 0.36 2.78
C ASN A 61 -3.50 -0.16 2.96
N LEU A 62 -2.70 0.51 3.78
CA LEU A 62 -1.35 0.06 4.07
C LEU A 62 -1.40 -1.08 5.08
N MET A 63 -0.80 -2.21 4.72
CA MET A 63 -0.69 -3.37 5.61
C MET A 63 0.45 -3.15 6.63
N THR A 64 0.35 -2.12 7.48
CA THR A 64 1.34 -1.71 8.49
C THR A 64 1.35 -2.62 9.72
N TYR A 65 1.44 -3.92 9.48
CA TYR A 65 1.49 -4.98 10.47
C TYR A 65 2.27 -6.17 9.89
N ASN A 66 2.52 -7.20 10.69
CA ASN A 66 3.37 -8.34 10.34
C ASN A 66 4.81 -7.93 9.96
N TYR A 67 5.35 -6.88 10.59
CA TYR A 67 6.73 -6.43 10.37
C TYR A 67 7.77 -7.43 10.88
N THR A 68 7.45 -8.15 11.96
CA THR A 68 8.28 -9.22 12.50
C THR A 68 7.64 -10.57 12.22
N GLY A 69 8.42 -11.48 11.62
CA GLY A 69 8.00 -12.85 11.33
C GLY A 69 8.17 -13.80 12.52
N SER A 70 7.88 -15.08 12.30
CA SER A 70 7.87 -16.12 13.34
C SER A 70 9.25 -16.60 13.82
N THR A 71 10.33 -16.24 13.12
CA THR A 71 11.68 -16.74 13.40
C THR A 71 12.47 -15.87 14.37
N VAL A 72 11.99 -14.66 14.66
CA VAL A 72 12.64 -13.68 15.54
C VAL A 72 11.55 -13.04 16.40
N THR A 73 11.79 -12.87 17.71
CA THR A 73 10.86 -12.11 18.57
C THR A 73 11.01 -10.62 18.29
N GLY A 74 9.90 -9.91 18.10
CA GLY A 74 9.91 -8.49 17.75
C GLY A 74 8.50 -7.91 17.73
N LEU A 75 8.39 -6.64 17.30
CA LEU A 75 7.13 -5.92 17.29
C LEU A 75 6.33 -6.26 16.02
N ASN A 76 5.05 -6.59 16.18
CA ASN A 76 4.17 -6.91 15.04
C ASN A 76 3.85 -5.67 14.19
N ALA A 77 3.47 -4.57 14.84
CA ALA A 77 3.04 -3.33 14.21
C ALA A 77 3.59 -2.09 14.96
N PRO A 78 4.91 -1.88 14.99
CA PRO A 78 5.49 -0.70 15.62
C PRO A 78 5.11 0.57 14.86
N LEU A 79 4.66 1.60 15.59
CA LEU A 79 4.33 2.91 15.00
C LEU A 79 5.60 3.64 14.53
N TYR A 80 6.66 3.59 15.34
CA TYR A 80 7.96 4.20 15.09
C TYR A 80 9.08 3.16 15.29
N ALA A 81 10.30 3.51 14.87
CA ALA A 81 11.47 2.70 15.13
C ALA A 81 11.67 2.49 16.64
N ALA A 82 11.82 1.23 17.06
CA ALA A 82 12.15 0.87 18.43
C ALA A 82 13.64 0.57 18.56
N SER A 83 14.28 1.13 19.58
CA SER A 83 15.67 0.82 19.90
C SER A 83 15.79 -0.66 20.27
N GLY A 84 16.72 -1.37 19.65
CA GLY A 84 16.93 -2.80 19.90
C GLY A 84 15.95 -3.73 19.20
N ASP A 85 15.10 -3.22 18.27
CA ASP A 85 14.26 -4.10 17.45
C ASP A 85 15.13 -4.95 16.51
N PRO A 86 15.15 -6.29 16.68
CA PRO A 86 15.93 -7.17 15.83
C PRO A 86 15.40 -7.23 14.40
N ALA A 87 14.15 -6.81 14.15
CA ALA A 87 13.59 -6.67 12.80
C ALA A 87 14.13 -5.42 12.07
N GLY A 88 14.86 -4.54 12.76
CA GLY A 88 15.51 -3.35 12.18
C GLY A 88 14.68 -2.08 12.26
N THR A 89 15.35 -0.93 12.14
CA THR A 89 14.77 0.39 12.44
C THR A 89 13.82 0.93 11.37
N SER A 90 13.72 0.30 10.21
CA SER A 90 12.86 0.74 9.10
C SER A 90 11.55 -0.06 8.98
N ASN A 91 11.37 -1.09 9.80
CA ASN A 91 10.19 -1.96 9.79
C ASN A 91 9.13 -1.41 10.76
N ASN A 92 8.60 -0.23 10.45
CA ASN A 92 7.54 0.44 11.20
C ASN A 92 6.61 1.25 10.30
N ALA A 93 5.47 1.65 10.87
CA ALA A 93 4.41 2.37 10.18
C ALA A 93 4.86 3.74 9.64
N ASP A 94 5.55 4.56 10.45
CA ASP A 94 6.04 5.88 10.03
C ASP A 94 6.98 5.78 8.81
N ALA A 95 7.95 4.87 8.86
CA ALA A 95 8.86 4.62 7.73
C ALA A 95 8.13 4.16 6.47
N THR A 96 7.09 3.33 6.62
CA THR A 96 6.27 2.86 5.50
C THR A 96 5.48 4.01 4.87
N VAL A 97 4.77 4.81 5.67
CA VAL A 97 4.00 5.97 5.17
C VAL A 97 4.93 6.94 4.43
N ARG A 98 6.09 7.27 5.02
CA ARG A 98 7.08 8.15 4.39
C ARG A 98 7.56 7.61 3.04
N ALA A 99 7.79 6.30 2.93
CA ALA A 99 8.24 5.70 1.68
C ALA A 99 7.19 5.81 0.56
N TYR A 100 5.90 5.63 0.86
CA TYR A 100 4.83 5.82 -0.13
C TYR A 100 4.71 7.29 -0.57
N VAL A 101 4.80 8.22 0.38
CA VAL A 101 4.78 9.67 0.06
C VAL A 101 5.99 10.06 -0.80
N GLN A 102 7.19 9.59 -0.46
CA GLN A 102 8.40 9.81 -1.26
C GLN A 102 8.30 9.19 -2.66
N ALA A 103 7.57 8.08 -2.80
CA ALA A 103 7.27 7.46 -4.09
C ALA A 103 6.17 8.19 -4.89
N GLY A 104 5.65 9.32 -4.39
CA GLY A 104 4.69 10.17 -5.09
C GLY A 104 3.21 9.91 -4.76
N VAL A 105 2.90 9.02 -3.82
CA VAL A 105 1.51 8.77 -3.43
C VAL A 105 1.00 9.91 -2.52
N PRO A 106 -0.13 10.55 -2.84
CA PRO A 106 -0.70 11.59 -1.99
C PRO A 106 -1.08 11.04 -0.60
N ILE A 107 -0.65 11.71 0.47
CA ILE A 107 -0.85 11.23 1.85
C ILE A 107 -2.32 10.98 2.20
N GLN A 108 -3.23 11.80 1.67
CA GLN A 108 -4.67 11.67 1.88
C GLN A 108 -5.29 10.41 1.26
N LYS A 109 -4.57 9.71 0.37
CA LYS A 109 -5.00 8.41 -0.18
C LYS A 109 -4.57 7.23 0.69
N LEU A 110 -3.73 7.44 1.71
CA LEU A 110 -3.19 6.36 2.53
C LEU A 110 -4.05 6.14 3.77
N ILE A 111 -4.51 4.91 3.97
CA ILE A 111 -5.20 4.45 5.17
C ILE A 111 -4.25 3.56 5.96
N LEU A 112 -4.00 3.90 7.23
CA LEU A 112 -3.10 3.16 8.10
C LEU A 112 -3.78 1.88 8.62
N GLY A 113 -3.11 0.74 8.50
CA GLY A 113 -3.61 -0.55 8.99
C GLY A 113 -3.25 -0.81 10.46
N ILE A 114 -4.21 -1.33 11.22
CA ILE A 114 -4.06 -1.69 12.65
C ILE A 114 -4.44 -3.17 12.84
N PRO A 115 -3.61 -4.00 13.49
CA PRO A 115 -3.95 -5.40 13.80
C PRO A 115 -4.79 -5.51 15.08
N PHE A 116 -5.79 -6.40 15.09
CA PHE A 116 -6.69 -6.70 16.22
C PHE A 116 -6.54 -8.14 16.72
#